data_AF-A0A926ADW6-F1
#
_entry.id   AF-A0A926ADW6-F1
#
_cell.length_a   1.000
_cell.length_b   1.000
_cell.length_c   1.000
_cell.angle_alpha   90.00
_cell.angle_beta   90.00
_cell.angle_gamma   90.00
#
_symmetry.space_group_name_H-M   'P 1'
#
loop_
_entity.id
_entity.type
_entity.pdbx_description
1 polymer ?
#
loop_
_entity_poly.entity_id
_entity_poly.type
_entity_poly.pdbx_seq_one_letter_code
_entity_poly.pdbx_strand_id
1 'polypeptide(L)'
;MLKRLPGAAAVHTLLTGWRAKPEWYFGRQRWQSALRMRAYKDKHRGARCFIIGNGPSLNQMDLTLLKGEFTIGMNRIYLLFPKLGFHTTYFACINPTVTEQFGADIEQLPMPKFMGWHSRHLMNFTPDTVWLAPTTRQPLFSESPAHVLWEGATVTYAAMQVAYYMGFSEVILIGVDHNFVDQGKPHELVV
;
A
#
# COMPACT_ATOMS: atom_id res chain seq x y z
N MET A 1 -2.87 -37.59 15.82
CA MET A 1 -1.45 -37.16 15.94
C MET A 1 -1.44 -35.63 15.94
N LEU A 2 -1.51 -35.02 17.13
CA LEU A 2 -1.56 -33.56 17.30
C LEU A 2 -0.19 -32.93 17.01
N LYS A 3 -0.10 -32.04 16.02
CA LYS A 3 1.04 -31.13 15.89
C LYS A 3 0.76 -29.87 16.70
N ARG A 4 1.54 -29.68 17.78
CA ARG A 4 1.57 -28.47 18.59
C ARG A 4 2.00 -27.28 17.73
N LEU A 5 1.19 -26.23 17.69
CA LEU A 5 1.59 -24.92 17.19
C LEU A 5 2.61 -24.31 18.16
N PRO A 6 3.69 -23.66 17.68
CA PRO A 6 4.67 -23.02 18.55
C PRO A 6 4.01 -21.85 19.30
N GLY A 7 4.13 -21.88 20.63
CA GLY A 7 3.49 -20.93 21.53
C GLY A 7 4.08 -19.52 21.50
N ALA A 8 3.18 -18.54 21.64
CA ALA A 8 3.25 -17.33 22.48
C ALA A 8 4.54 -16.47 22.56
N ALA A 9 5.56 -16.67 21.72
CA ALA A 9 6.76 -15.84 21.70
C ALA A 9 6.74 -14.72 20.64
N ALA A 10 5.75 -14.73 19.72
CA ALA A 10 5.71 -13.79 18.59
C ALA A 10 5.15 -12.39 18.93
N VAL A 11 4.48 -12.23 20.07
CA VAL A 11 3.71 -10.99 20.37
C VAL A 11 4.57 -9.89 21.02
N HIS A 12 5.77 -10.20 21.50
CA HIS A 12 6.61 -9.22 22.22
C HIS A 12 7.55 -8.39 21.32
N THR A 13 7.65 -8.70 20.02
CA THR A 13 8.56 -8.01 19.08
C THR A 13 7.89 -6.84 18.33
N LEU A 14 6.63 -6.51 18.64
CA LEU A 14 5.85 -5.55 17.86
C LEU A 14 6.02 -4.08 18.26
N LEU A 15 6.71 -3.73 19.36
CA LEU A 15 6.77 -2.34 19.84
C LEU A 15 8.16 -1.78 20.19
N THR A 16 9.26 -2.53 20.04
CA THR A 16 10.59 -2.05 20.49
C THR A 16 11.73 -2.18 19.46
N GLY A 17 11.44 -2.57 18.21
CA GLY A 17 12.49 -2.93 17.23
C GLY A 17 12.77 -1.95 16.08
N TRP A 18 12.06 -0.81 15.97
CA TRP A 18 12.14 0.04 14.78
C TRP A 18 13.27 1.08 14.83
N ARG A 19 14.52 0.62 14.96
CA ARG A 19 15.68 1.45 14.62
C ARG A 19 15.92 1.35 13.12
N ALA A 20 15.83 2.47 12.42
CA ALA A 20 16.08 2.52 10.99
C ALA A 20 17.48 1.98 10.69
N LYS A 21 17.55 0.90 9.90
CA LYS A 21 18.83 0.28 9.57
C LYS A 21 19.45 1.02 8.37
N PRO A 22 20.78 1.24 8.31
CA PRO A 22 21.44 1.99 7.24
C PRO A 22 21.09 1.49 5.83
N GLU A 23 20.90 0.19 5.65
CA GLU A 23 20.51 -0.43 4.38
C GLU A 23 19.13 0.05 3.87
N TRP A 24 18.27 0.59 4.73
CA TRP A 24 17.00 1.23 4.32
C TRP A 24 17.24 2.52 3.52
N TYR A 25 18.41 3.15 3.67
CA TYR A 25 18.73 4.42 3.03
C TYR A 25 19.65 4.27 1.81
N PHE A 26 20.48 3.22 1.77
CA PHE A 26 21.58 3.11 0.78
C PHE A 26 21.50 1.91 -0.19
N GLY A 27 20.48 1.07 -0.11
CA GLY A 27 20.34 -0.07 -1.05
C GLY A 27 20.08 0.37 -2.51
N ARG A 28 20.54 -0.42 -3.49
CA ARG A 28 20.29 -0.16 -4.93
C ARG A 28 18.79 0.01 -5.24
N GLN A 29 17.96 -0.88 -4.71
CA GLN A 29 16.51 -0.81 -4.89
C GLN A 29 15.91 0.44 -4.22
N ARG A 30 16.52 0.94 -3.13
CA ARG A 30 16.09 2.17 -2.45
C ARG A 30 16.30 3.38 -3.34
N TRP A 31 17.49 3.49 -3.91
CA TRP A 31 17.85 4.57 -4.81
C TRP A 31 17.00 4.56 -6.09
N GLN A 32 16.82 3.37 -6.69
CA GLN A 32 15.95 3.20 -7.85
C GLN A 32 14.50 3.57 -7.53
N SER A 33 13.98 3.18 -6.35
CA SER A 33 12.63 3.56 -5.91
C SER A 33 12.52 5.07 -5.65
N ALA A 34 13.54 5.72 -5.09
CA ALA A 34 13.54 7.18 -4.91
C ALA A 34 13.46 7.90 -6.26
N LEU A 35 14.22 7.46 -7.27
CA LEU A 35 14.18 8.02 -8.61
C LEU A 35 12.83 7.80 -9.29
N ARG A 36 12.29 6.58 -9.22
CA ARG A 36 10.95 6.27 -9.75
C ARG A 36 9.89 7.13 -9.08
N MET A 37 9.93 7.25 -7.75
CA MET A 37 8.98 8.08 -7.00
C MET A 37 9.06 9.54 -7.43
N ARG A 38 10.26 10.11 -7.60
CA ARG A 38 10.43 11.51 -8.06
C ARG A 38 9.80 11.78 -9.42
N ALA A 39 9.73 10.80 -10.32
CA ALA A 39 9.06 10.94 -11.62
C ALA A 39 7.53 11.11 -11.50
N TYR A 40 6.96 10.88 -10.32
CA TYR A 40 5.54 11.10 -10.05
C TYR A 40 5.24 12.45 -9.39
N LYS A 41 6.26 13.22 -8.98
CA LYS A 41 6.05 14.50 -8.30
C LYS A 41 5.22 15.43 -9.18
N ASP A 42 4.08 15.89 -8.67
CA ASP A 42 3.16 16.81 -9.34
C ASP A 42 2.65 16.34 -10.72
N LYS A 43 2.76 15.04 -11.04
CA LYS A 43 2.39 14.46 -12.34
C LYS A 43 0.92 14.68 -12.70
N HIS A 44 0.06 14.84 -11.69
CA HIS A 44 -1.39 15.00 -11.83
C HIS A 44 -1.89 16.29 -11.19
N ARG A 45 -1.09 17.35 -11.27
CA ARG A 45 -1.42 18.66 -10.70
C ARG A 45 -2.84 19.10 -11.10
N GLY A 46 -3.68 19.33 -10.10
CA GLY A 46 -5.05 19.86 -10.30
C GLY A 46 -6.09 18.82 -10.73
N ALA A 47 -5.70 17.56 -10.91
CA ALA A 47 -6.65 16.48 -11.16
C ALA A 47 -7.21 15.93 -9.83
N ARG A 48 -8.31 15.16 -9.94
CA ARG A 48 -8.83 14.35 -8.83
C ARG A 48 -8.37 12.90 -8.92
N CYS A 49 -8.38 12.20 -7.79
CA CYS A 49 -8.07 10.78 -7.69
C CYS A 49 -9.03 10.07 -6.74
N PHE A 50 -9.39 8.83 -7.06
CA PHE A 50 -10.14 7.93 -6.20
C PHE A 50 -9.18 6.93 -5.55
N ILE A 51 -9.14 6.90 -4.22
CA ILE A 51 -8.46 5.83 -3.47
C ILE A 51 -9.53 4.78 -3.15
N ILE A 52 -9.32 3.58 -3.68
CA ILE A 52 -10.27 2.48 -3.58
C ILE A 52 -9.77 1.49 -2.53
N GLY A 53 -10.47 1.43 -1.40
CA GLY A 53 -10.25 0.46 -0.34
C GLY A 53 -10.74 -0.93 -0.70
N ASN A 54 -11.08 -1.71 0.32
CA ASN A 54 -11.55 -3.10 0.17
C ASN A 54 -12.85 -3.35 0.96
N GLY A 55 -13.51 -2.28 1.40
CA GLY A 55 -14.69 -2.35 2.23
C GLY A 55 -15.91 -2.88 1.48
N PRO A 56 -16.85 -3.56 2.19
CA PRO A 56 -18.06 -4.11 1.59
C PRO A 56 -18.98 -3.08 0.94
N SER A 57 -18.87 -1.79 1.27
CA SER A 57 -19.67 -0.72 0.64
C SER A 57 -19.46 -0.64 -0.87
N LEU A 58 -18.30 -1.09 -1.38
CA LEU A 58 -18.05 -1.21 -2.82
C LEU A 58 -19.07 -2.10 -3.54
N ASN A 59 -19.75 -3.01 -2.83
CA ASN A 59 -20.78 -3.86 -3.43
C ASN A 59 -22.07 -3.12 -3.77
N GLN A 60 -22.30 -1.96 -3.15
CA GLN A 60 -23.50 -1.14 -3.33
C GLN A 60 -23.26 0.06 -4.27
N MET A 61 -22.05 0.19 -4.80
CA MET A 61 -21.66 1.30 -5.68
C MET A 61 -21.64 0.87 -7.14
N ASP A 62 -22.04 1.77 -8.04
CA ASP A 62 -21.75 1.64 -9.46
C ASP A 62 -20.30 2.09 -9.73
N LEU A 63 -19.39 1.11 -9.70
CA LEU A 63 -17.96 1.36 -9.90
C LEU A 63 -17.58 1.60 -11.37
N THR A 64 -18.51 1.41 -12.32
CA THR A 64 -18.24 1.67 -13.74
C THR A 64 -18.02 3.16 -14.02
N LEU A 65 -18.55 4.03 -13.14
CA LEU A 65 -18.37 5.48 -13.16
C LEU A 65 -16.91 5.92 -12.95
N LEU A 66 -16.05 5.03 -12.45
CA LEU A 66 -14.63 5.30 -12.25
C LEU A 66 -13.79 5.04 -13.51
N LYS A 67 -14.41 4.57 -14.60
CA LYS A 67 -13.70 4.33 -15.86
C LYS A 67 -13.19 5.65 -16.43
N GLY A 68 -11.87 5.74 -16.60
CA GLY A 68 -11.19 6.96 -17.07
C GLY A 68 -10.75 7.91 -15.95
N GLU A 69 -11.14 7.65 -14.70
CA GLU A 69 -10.65 8.38 -13.53
C GLU A 69 -9.27 7.89 -13.11
N PHE A 70 -8.52 8.77 -12.43
CA PHE A 70 -7.32 8.35 -11.72
C PHE A 70 -7.70 7.57 -10.47
N THR A 71 -7.12 6.38 -10.33
CA THR A 71 -7.45 5.46 -9.23
C THR A 71 -6.19 4.90 -8.59
N ILE A 72 -6.17 4.87 -7.26
CA ILE A 72 -5.19 4.12 -6.47
C ILE A 72 -5.95 2.99 -5.78
N GLY A 73 -5.77 1.78 -6.29
CA GLY A 73 -6.29 0.57 -5.68
C GLY A 73 -5.36 0.05 -4.58
N MET A 74 -5.91 -0.58 -3.54
CA MET A 74 -5.10 -1.07 -2.42
C MET A 74 -5.27 -2.57 -2.14
N ASN A 75 -4.21 -3.24 -1.67
CA ASN A 75 -4.23 -4.64 -1.22
C ASN A 75 -4.83 -5.61 -2.25
N ARG A 76 -5.98 -6.24 -1.97
CA ARG A 76 -6.58 -7.25 -2.84
C ARG A 76 -7.66 -6.71 -3.78
N ILE A 77 -7.67 -5.40 -4.00
CA ILE A 77 -8.62 -4.74 -4.92
C ILE A 77 -8.60 -5.32 -6.35
N TYR A 78 -7.48 -5.91 -6.76
CA TYR A 78 -7.32 -6.50 -8.10
C TYR A 78 -8.30 -7.66 -8.35
N LEU A 79 -8.82 -8.28 -7.30
CA LEU A 79 -9.90 -9.27 -7.41
C LEU A 79 -11.21 -8.66 -7.93
N LEU A 80 -11.41 -7.34 -7.77
CA LEU A 80 -12.57 -6.63 -8.31
C LEU A 80 -12.37 -6.18 -9.76
N PHE A 81 -11.20 -6.35 -10.38
CA PHE A 81 -10.98 -5.91 -11.77
C PHE A 81 -11.96 -6.50 -12.79
N PRO A 82 -12.35 -7.79 -12.74
CA PRO A 82 -13.40 -8.30 -13.62
C PRO A 82 -14.75 -7.59 -13.46
N LYS A 83 -15.10 -7.17 -12.24
CA LYS A 83 -16.32 -6.40 -11.95
C LYS A 83 -16.18 -4.94 -12.36
N LEU A 84 -15.00 -4.34 -12.18
CA LEU A 84 -14.71 -2.96 -12.58
C LEU A 84 -14.72 -2.80 -14.10
N GLY A 85 -14.27 -3.83 -14.84
CA GLY A 85 -14.11 -3.76 -16.29
C GLY A 85 -12.89 -2.92 -16.73
N PHE A 86 -12.02 -2.55 -15.78
CA PHE A 86 -10.76 -1.85 -16.02
C PHE A 86 -9.78 -2.12 -14.86
N HIS A 87 -8.50 -1.81 -15.08
CA HIS A 87 -7.46 -1.84 -14.04
C HIS A 87 -7.29 -0.47 -13.39
N THR A 88 -7.03 -0.43 -12.08
CA THR A 88 -6.68 0.84 -11.42
C THR A 88 -5.43 1.46 -12.04
N THR A 89 -5.35 2.81 -12.03
CA THR A 89 -4.19 3.53 -12.58
C THR A 89 -2.92 3.23 -11.80
N TYR A 90 -3.05 3.07 -10.49
CA TYR A 90 -1.97 2.80 -9.55
C TYR A 90 -2.41 1.74 -8.55
N PHE A 91 -1.42 1.09 -7.95
CA PHE A 91 -1.63 0.12 -6.88
C PHE A 91 -0.80 0.50 -5.66
N ALA A 92 -1.32 0.30 -4.45
CA ALA A 92 -0.59 0.51 -3.20
C ALA A 92 -0.79 -0.66 -2.21
N CYS A 93 0.31 -1.13 -1.61
CA CYS A 93 0.25 -2.16 -0.58
C CYS A 93 1.47 -2.03 0.36
N ILE A 94 1.21 -1.64 1.61
CA ILE A 94 2.25 -1.55 2.65
C ILE A 94 2.18 -2.69 3.67
N ASN A 95 1.11 -3.50 3.64
CA ASN A 95 0.94 -4.60 4.58
C ASN A 95 1.82 -5.80 4.15
N PRO A 96 2.81 -6.20 4.97
CA PRO A 96 3.70 -7.30 4.63
C PRO A 96 2.98 -8.65 4.53
N THR A 97 1.95 -8.91 5.35
CA THR A 97 1.16 -10.15 5.32
C THR A 97 0.41 -10.31 4.00
N VAL A 98 -0.14 -9.22 3.45
CA VAL A 98 -0.76 -9.25 2.11
C VAL A 98 0.29 -9.59 1.06
N THR A 99 1.49 -9.04 1.17
CA THR A 99 2.56 -9.32 0.20
C THR A 99 3.13 -10.73 0.35
N GLU A 100 3.21 -11.25 1.57
CA GLU A 100 3.65 -12.62 1.85
C GLU A 100 2.70 -13.64 1.20
N GLN A 101 1.40 -13.40 1.30
CA GLN A 101 0.39 -14.32 0.76
C GLN A 101 0.18 -14.16 -0.75
N PHE A 102 0.27 -12.94 -1.28
CA PHE A 102 -0.16 -12.61 -2.64
C PHE A 102 0.91 -11.89 -3.48
N GLY A 103 2.19 -11.95 -3.08
CA GLY A 103 3.29 -11.28 -3.76
C GLY A 103 3.38 -11.64 -5.25
N ALA A 104 3.25 -12.93 -5.57
CA ALA A 104 3.29 -13.43 -6.95
C ALA A 104 2.12 -12.89 -7.81
N ASP A 105 0.93 -12.71 -7.24
CA ASP A 105 -0.20 -12.08 -7.94
C ASP A 105 0.09 -10.59 -8.17
N ILE A 106 0.60 -9.91 -7.13
CA ILE A 106 0.91 -8.48 -7.16
C ILE A 106 2.00 -8.17 -8.21
N GLU A 107 3.01 -9.04 -8.35
CA GLU A 107 4.05 -8.89 -9.38
C GLU A 107 3.48 -8.77 -10.79
N GLN A 108 2.43 -9.54 -11.09
CA GLN A 108 1.80 -9.61 -12.42
C GLN A 108 0.90 -8.42 -12.73
N LEU A 109 0.59 -7.58 -11.73
CA LEU A 109 -0.25 -6.42 -11.95
C LEU A 109 0.44 -5.43 -12.91
N PRO A 110 -0.24 -4.94 -13.96
CA PRO A 110 0.40 -4.21 -15.05
C PRO A 110 0.60 -2.71 -14.78
N MET A 111 0.10 -2.21 -13.66
CA MET A 111 0.19 -0.79 -13.29
C MET A 111 1.29 -0.55 -12.26
N PRO A 112 1.81 0.70 -12.15
CA PRO A 112 2.80 1.02 -11.13
C PRO A 112 2.33 0.72 -9.71
N LYS A 113 3.24 0.14 -8.92
CA LYS A 113 2.98 -0.38 -7.58
C LYS A 113 3.78 0.36 -6.52
N PHE A 114 3.10 0.99 -5.58
CA PHE A 114 3.70 1.65 -4.41
C PHE A 114 3.66 0.70 -3.22
N MET A 115 4.79 0.06 -2.94
CA MET A 115 4.91 -1.06 -2.02
C MET A 115 5.71 -0.68 -0.77
N GLY A 116 5.34 -1.19 0.40
CA GLY A 116 6.11 -0.97 1.63
C GLY A 116 7.53 -1.58 1.54
N TRP A 117 8.56 -0.85 1.96
CA TRP A 117 9.97 -1.31 1.90
C TRP A 117 10.21 -2.63 2.65
N HIS A 118 9.40 -2.90 3.67
CA HIS A 118 9.47 -4.16 4.42
C HIS A 118 9.17 -5.37 3.55
N SER A 119 8.31 -5.25 2.54
CA SER A 119 7.91 -6.36 1.69
C SER A 119 8.89 -6.68 0.55
N ARG A 120 10.02 -5.97 0.43
CA ARG A 120 10.99 -6.13 -0.67
C ARG A 120 11.65 -7.51 -0.80
N HIS A 121 11.51 -8.34 0.22
CA HIS A 121 12.03 -9.72 0.27
C HIS A 121 10.94 -10.77 0.05
N LEU A 122 9.68 -10.34 -0.09
CA LEU A 122 8.51 -11.20 -0.24
C LEU A 122 8.04 -11.28 -1.70
N MET A 123 8.60 -10.44 -2.58
CA MET A 123 8.29 -10.42 -4.01
C MET A 123 9.46 -9.83 -4.82
N ASN A 124 9.47 -10.07 -6.12
CA ASN A 124 10.45 -9.56 -7.06
C ASN A 124 10.34 -8.03 -7.26
N PHE A 125 11.49 -7.40 -7.50
CA PHE A 125 11.53 -5.98 -7.83
C PHE A 125 11.31 -5.75 -9.34
N THR A 126 10.05 -5.53 -9.73
CA THR A 126 9.67 -5.33 -11.13
C THR A 126 9.97 -3.90 -11.62
N PRO A 127 9.98 -3.64 -12.95
CA PRO A 127 10.22 -2.29 -13.51
C PRO A 127 9.27 -1.20 -13.00
N ASP A 128 8.07 -1.58 -12.60
CA ASP A 128 6.95 -0.73 -12.20
C ASP A 128 6.73 -0.70 -10.67
N THR A 129 7.58 -1.40 -9.90
CA THR A 129 7.56 -1.36 -8.43
C THR A 129 8.29 -0.12 -7.89
N VAL A 130 7.73 0.51 -6.86
CA VAL A 130 8.34 1.59 -6.08
C VAL A 130 8.28 1.20 -4.60
N TRP A 131 9.44 0.97 -3.99
CA TRP A 131 9.52 0.71 -2.55
C TRP A 131 9.50 2.01 -1.74
N LEU A 132 8.48 2.16 -0.90
CA LEU A 132 8.28 3.27 0.02
C LEU A 132 8.99 2.96 1.35
N ALA A 133 9.99 3.77 1.70
CA ALA A 133 10.72 3.60 2.95
C ALA A 133 9.94 4.23 4.11
N PRO A 134 9.70 3.50 5.22
CA PRO A 134 8.99 4.08 6.35
C PRO A 134 9.90 4.99 7.18
N THR A 135 9.28 5.95 7.85
CA THR A 135 9.87 6.67 8.99
C THR A 135 9.22 6.19 10.28
N THR A 136 9.91 6.28 11.42
CA THR A 136 9.34 6.13 12.78
C THR A 136 9.31 7.41 13.58
N ARG A 137 9.81 8.50 12.99
CA ARG A 137 9.67 9.84 13.56
C ARG A 137 8.20 10.23 13.44
N GLN A 138 7.59 10.50 14.62
CA GLN A 138 6.29 11.12 14.97
C GLN A 138 5.24 11.28 13.85
N PRO A 139 3.92 11.23 14.16
CA PRO A 139 2.90 11.26 13.12
C PRO A 139 3.03 12.50 12.22
N LEU A 140 3.48 12.26 10.99
CA LEU A 140 3.72 13.28 9.98
C LEU A 140 3.10 12.79 8.68
N PHE A 141 2.34 13.66 8.04
CA PHE A 141 1.98 13.44 6.65
C PHE A 141 3.22 13.73 5.80
N SER A 142 3.76 12.73 5.10
CA SER A 142 4.93 12.94 4.25
C SER A 142 4.55 13.64 2.95
N GLU A 143 5.09 14.85 2.77
CA GLU A 143 5.06 15.58 1.51
C GLU A 143 6.13 15.08 0.53
N SER A 144 6.97 14.11 0.91
CA SER A 144 8.02 13.56 0.05
C SER A 144 8.24 12.06 0.31
N PRO A 145 7.29 11.19 -0.12
CA PRO A 145 7.43 9.73 -0.08
C PRO A 145 8.64 9.20 -0.86
N ALA A 146 9.27 10.01 -1.71
CA ALA A 146 10.56 9.66 -2.33
C ALA A 146 11.69 9.50 -1.28
N HIS A 147 11.59 10.17 -0.14
CA HIS A 147 12.56 10.11 0.96
C HIS A 147 12.11 9.19 2.10
N VAL A 148 10.93 9.42 2.64
CA VAL A 148 10.30 8.55 3.65
C VAL A 148 8.79 8.75 3.60
N LEU A 149 8.04 7.75 4.04
CA LEU A 149 6.59 7.81 4.18
C LEU A 149 6.23 7.40 5.61
N TRP A 150 5.22 8.05 6.20
CA TRP A 150 4.66 7.57 7.46
C TRP A 150 3.54 6.60 7.14
N GLU A 151 3.77 5.31 7.35
CA GLU A 151 2.77 4.27 7.05
C GLU A 151 1.51 4.41 7.93
N GLY A 152 1.65 5.05 9.11
CA GLY A 152 0.55 5.20 10.06
C GLY A 152 0.04 3.83 10.49
N ALA A 153 -1.28 3.65 10.44
CA ALA A 153 -1.94 2.37 10.73
C ALA A 153 -2.71 1.80 9.53
N THR A 154 -2.70 2.43 8.35
CA THR A 154 -3.52 2.00 7.20
C THR A 154 -2.84 2.22 5.86
N VAL A 155 -3.09 1.32 4.90
CA VAL A 155 -2.66 1.49 3.51
C VAL A 155 -3.27 2.74 2.88
N THR A 156 -4.49 3.10 3.29
CA THR A 156 -5.17 4.34 2.88
C THR A 156 -4.34 5.56 3.20
N TYR A 157 -3.75 5.63 4.40
CA TYR A 157 -2.94 6.78 4.79
C TYR A 157 -1.64 6.90 3.98
N ALA A 158 -1.02 5.76 3.64
CA ALA A 158 0.12 5.75 2.71
C ALA A 158 -0.29 6.20 1.31
N ALA A 159 -1.43 5.71 0.80
CA ALA A 159 -1.97 6.09 -0.50
C ALA A 159 -2.29 7.59 -0.58
N MET A 160 -2.78 8.20 0.50
CA MET A 160 -3.02 9.65 0.57
C MET A 160 -1.73 10.46 0.42
N GLN A 161 -0.63 10.05 1.06
CA GLN A 161 0.67 10.72 0.93
C GLN A 161 1.23 10.58 -0.50
N VAL A 162 1.05 9.41 -1.12
CA VAL A 162 1.39 9.20 -2.53
C VAL A 162 0.56 10.12 -3.42
N ALA A 163 -0.77 10.17 -3.23
CA ALA A 163 -1.66 11.01 -4.01
C ALA A 163 -1.31 12.51 -3.90
N TYR A 164 -1.05 12.97 -2.67
CA TYR A 164 -0.60 14.34 -2.42
C TYR A 164 0.70 14.65 -3.16
N TYR A 165 1.70 13.78 -3.06
CA TYR A 165 2.98 13.96 -3.77
C TYR A 165 2.81 14.02 -5.29
N MET A 166 1.81 13.30 -5.81
CA MET A 166 1.46 13.29 -7.23
C MET A 166 0.75 14.56 -7.70
N GLY A 167 0.39 15.48 -6.79
CA GLY A 167 -0.22 16.77 -7.10
C GLY A 167 -1.73 16.74 -7.27
N PHE A 168 -2.40 15.63 -6.92
CA PHE A 168 -3.87 15.59 -6.95
C PHE A 168 -4.43 16.64 -5.98
N SER A 169 -5.38 17.44 -6.46
CA SER A 169 -6.02 18.50 -5.65
C SER A 169 -7.27 18.00 -4.92
N GLU A 170 -7.86 16.90 -5.38
CA GLU A 170 -9.03 16.28 -4.77
C GLU A 170 -8.80 14.77 -4.67
N VAL A 171 -9.01 14.22 -3.47
CA VAL A 171 -8.84 12.78 -3.19
C VAL A 171 -10.12 12.24 -2.57
N ILE A 172 -10.80 11.38 -3.32
CA ILE A 172 -12.07 10.76 -2.90
C ILE A 172 -11.77 9.35 -2.38
N LEU A 173 -12.25 9.04 -1.17
CA LEU A 173 -12.10 7.73 -0.56
C LEU A 173 -13.40 6.93 -0.76
N ILE A 174 -13.29 5.73 -1.31
CA ILE A 174 -14.41 4.78 -1.42
C ILE A 174 -14.00 3.40 -0.92
N GLY A 175 -14.94 2.63 -0.38
CA GLY A 175 -14.62 1.31 0.20
C GLY A 175 -13.69 1.39 1.41
N VAL A 176 -13.73 2.49 2.18
CA VAL A 176 -12.95 2.69 3.41
C VAL A 176 -13.92 2.67 4.59
N ASP A 177 -14.53 1.51 4.82
CA ASP A 177 -15.69 1.39 5.73
C ASP A 177 -15.31 1.23 7.20
N HIS A 178 -14.03 1.02 7.50
CA HIS A 178 -13.54 0.58 8.82
C HIS A 178 -14.30 -0.64 9.40
N ASN A 179 -14.99 -1.40 8.53
CA ASN A 179 -15.77 -2.58 8.88
C ASN A 179 -14.96 -3.83 8.53
N PHE A 180 -13.97 -4.14 9.36
CA PHE A 180 -13.30 -5.44 9.30
C PHE A 180 -14.21 -6.42 10.05
N VAL A 181 -14.81 -7.37 9.32
CA VAL A 181 -15.66 -8.43 9.91
C VAL A 181 -14.84 -9.29 10.87
N ASP A 182 -13.53 -9.36 10.62
CA ASP A 182 -12.55 -10.06 11.43
C ASP A 182 -12.19 -9.24 12.69
N GLN A 183 -12.51 -9.80 13.86
CA GLN A 183 -12.13 -9.25 15.17
C GLN A 183 -10.65 -9.57 15.46
N GLY A 184 -9.75 -8.60 15.26
CA GLY A 184 -8.32 -8.75 15.52
C GLY A 184 -7.60 -7.39 15.60
N LYS A 185 -6.34 -7.39 16.05
CA LYS A 185 -5.54 -6.15 16.01
C LYS A 185 -5.24 -5.78 14.55
N PRO A 186 -5.25 -4.50 14.18
CA PRO A 186 -4.84 -4.07 12.85
C PRO A 186 -3.45 -4.63 12.51
N HIS A 187 -3.29 -5.17 11.29
CA HIS A 187 -2.05 -5.82 10.80
C HIS A 187 -1.71 -7.17 11.43
N GLU A 188 -2.65 -7.80 12.12
CA GLU A 188 -2.54 -9.21 12.55
C GLU A 188 -3.55 -10.08 11.79
N LEU A 189 -3.19 -11.35 11.60
CA LEU A 189 -4.13 -12.34 11.07
C LEU A 189 -5.21 -12.63 12.11
N VAL A 190 -6.47 -12.59 11.70
CA VAL A 190 -7.54 -13.27 12.43
C VAL A 190 -7.54 -14.72 11.97
N VAL A 191 -7.32 -15.63 12.92
CA VAL A 191 -7.23 -17.08 12.70
C VAL A 191 -8.62 -17.69 12.68
#